data_AF-A0A3A0G5P6-F1
#
_entry.id   AF-A0A3A0G5P6-F1
#
_cell.length_a   1.000
_cell.length_b   1.000
_cell.length_c   1.000
_cell.angle_alpha   90.00
_cell.angle_beta   90.00
_cell.angle_gamma   90.00
#
_symmetry.space_group_name_H-M   'P 1'
#
loop_
_entity.id
_entity.type
_entity.pdbx_description
1 polymer ?
#
loop_
_entity_poly.entity_id
_entity_poly.type
_entity_poly.pdbx_seq_one_letter_code
_entity_poly.pdbx_strand_id
1 'polypeptide(L)' 'MSDDQNDPAKPPRKRGMTSLMLGWLAEKLRRAEQLKTDIDTGKYKVDSEKIAKSMLNHGES' A
#
# COMPACT_ATOMS: atom_id res chain seq x y z
N MET A 1 6.15 -33.51 -2.07
CA MET A 1 5.61 -32.85 -0.86
C MET A 1 6.78 -32.70 0.10
N SER A 2 7.19 -31.47 0.38
CA SER A 2 8.27 -31.18 1.31
C SER A 2 7.75 -30.14 2.28
N ASP A 3 7.38 -30.59 3.46
CA ASP A 3 6.94 -29.75 4.58
C ASP A 3 8.08 -28.80 4.99
N ASP A 4 7.92 -27.51 4.67
CA ASP A 4 8.83 -26.45 5.10
C ASP A 4 8.58 -26.20 6.59
N GLN A 5 9.43 -26.77 7.44
CA GLN A 5 9.43 -26.57 8.88
C GLN A 5 9.58 -25.08 9.21
N ASN A 6 8.51 -24.50 9.75
CA ASN A 6 8.47 -23.13 10.28
C ASN A 6 9.18 -23.10 11.64
N ASP A 7 10.51 -23.10 11.62
CA ASP A 7 11.36 -23.02 12.81
C ASP A 7 11.40 -21.56 13.33
N PRO A 8 10.80 -21.25 14.49
CA PRO A 8 10.73 -19.88 15.02
C PRO A 8 12.10 -19.32 15.45
N ALA A 9 13.14 -20.16 15.53
CA ALA A 9 14.49 -19.75 15.90
C ALA A 9 15.33 -19.22 14.71
N LYS A 10 14.82 -19.32 13.48
CA LYS A 10 15.57 -18.90 12.28
C LYS A 10 15.34 -17.42 11.99
N PRO A 11 16.40 -16.59 11.91
CA PRO A 11 16.23 -15.17 11.59
C PRO A 11 15.55 -15.03 10.21
N PRO A 12 14.61 -14.10 10.06
CA PRO A 12 13.88 -13.92 8.81
C PRO A 12 14.87 -13.68 7.67
N ARG A 13 14.73 -14.45 6.58
CA ARG A 13 15.57 -14.26 5.38
C ARG A 13 15.39 -12.84 4.88
N LYS A 14 16.50 -12.12 4.69
CA LYS A 14 16.49 -10.77 4.11
C LYS A 14 15.80 -10.86 2.75
N ARG A 15 14.69 -10.13 2.59
CA ARG A 15 13.95 -10.10 1.32
C ARG A 15 14.81 -9.41 0.28
N GLY A 16 14.94 -10.02 -0.89
CA GLY A 16 15.61 -9.38 -2.03
C GLY A 16 14.88 -8.09 -2.42
N MET A 17 15.60 -7.13 -3.00
CA MET A 17 15.05 -5.84 -3.44
C MET A 17 13.81 -6.01 -4.33
N THR A 18 13.83 -7.00 -5.22
CA THR A 18 12.69 -7.33 -6.10
C THR A 18 11.47 -7.80 -5.32
N SER A 19 11.64 -8.61 -4.27
CA SER A 19 10.55 -9.05 -3.40
C SER A 19 9.96 -7.88 -2.60
N LEU A 20 10.80 -6.92 -2.17
CA LEU A 20 10.33 -5.69 -1.53
C LEU A 20 9.52 -4.82 -2.49
N MET A 21 10.00 -4.63 -3.72
CA MET A 21 9.30 -3.89 -4.76
C MET A 21 7.97 -4.54 -5.14
N LEU A 22 7.93 -5.87 -5.28
CA LEU A 22 6.69 -6.61 -5.54
C LEU A 22 5.69 -6.46 -4.39
N GLY A 23 6.16 -6.51 -3.15
CA GLY A 23 5.31 -6.24 -1.98
C GLY A 23 4.74 -4.83 -1.99
N TRP A 24 5.56 -3.83 -2.33
CA TRP A 24 5.10 -2.44 -2.46
C TRP A 24 4.09 -2.27 -3.60
N LEU A 25 4.32 -2.89 -4.75
CA LEU A 25 3.42 -2.84 -5.90
C LEU A 25 2.07 -3.51 -5.58
N ALA A 26 2.09 -4.68 -4.94
CA ALA A 26 0.90 -5.37 -4.50
C ALA A 26 0.07 -4.52 -3.53
N GLU A 27 0.72 -3.86 -2.57
CA GLU A 27 0.07 -2.96 -1.63
C GLU A 27 -0.55 -1.74 -2.34
N LYS A 28 0.13 -1.18 -3.34
CA LYS A 28 -0.39 -0.08 -4.17
C LYS A 28 -1.65 -0.50 -4.94
N LEU A 29 -1.63 -1.67 -5.58
CA LEU A 29 -2.77 -2.19 -6.32
C LEU A 29 -3.98 -2.42 -5.40
N ARG A 30 -3.76 -3.07 -4.26
CA ARG A 30 -4.82 -3.34 -3.28
C ARG A 30 -5.47 -2.05 -2.76
N ARG A 31 -4.67 -1.01 -2.49
CA ARG A 31 -5.19 0.30 -2.10
C ARG A 31 -6.00 0.98 -3.20
N ALA A 32 -5.57 0.85 -4.46
CA ALA A 32 -6.31 1.40 -5.59
C ALA A 32 -7.67 0.72 -5.77
N GLU A 33 -7.73 -0.60 -5.65
CA GLU A 33 -8.99 -1.35 -5.72
C GLU A 33 -9.93 -1.01 -4.57
N GLN A 34 -9.41 -0.90 -3.34
CA GLN A 34 -10.20 -0.47 -2.19
C GLN A 34 -10.77 0.94 -2.41
N LEU A 35 -9.93 1.87 -2.86
CA LEU A 35 -10.34 3.25 -3.13
C LEU A 35 -11.45 3.30 -4.20
N LYS A 36 -11.29 2.53 -5.28
CA LYS A 36 -12.31 2.42 -6.33
C LYS A 36 -13.64 1.89 -5.76
N THR A 37 -13.57 0.84 -4.95
CA THR A 37 -14.74 0.25 -4.31
C THR A 37 -15.42 1.22 -3.34
N ASP A 38 -14.65 1.95 -2.54
CA ASP A 38 -15.16 2.94 -1.59
C ASP A 38 -15.86 4.11 -2.33
N ILE A 39 -15.35 4.50 -3.49
CA ILE A 39 -15.98 5.51 -4.37
C ILE A 39 -17.29 4.98 -4.94
N ASP A 40 -17.28 3.77 -5.54
CA ASP A 40 -18.46 3.17 -6.17
C ASP A 40 -19.59 2.93 -5.14
N THR A 41 -19.23 2.58 -3.90
CA THR A 41 -20.19 2.37 -2.80
C THR A 41 -20.62 3.68 -2.12
N GLY A 42 -20.09 4.84 -2.51
CA GLY A 42 -20.38 6.14 -1.92
C GLY A 42 -19.87 6.31 -0.49
N LYS A 43 -19.01 5.40 0.00
CA LYS A 43 -18.42 5.44 1.35
C LYS A 43 -17.14 6.27 1.39
N TYR A 44 -16.61 6.66 0.23
CA TYR A 44 -15.41 7.47 0.15
C TYR A 44 -15.65 8.88 0.71
N LYS A 45 -15.09 9.16 1.88
CA LYS A 45 -15.12 10.48 2.49
C LYS A 45 -13.93 11.31 2.00
N VAL A 46 -14.24 12.39 1.31
CA VAL A 46 -13.23 13.36 0.87
C VAL A 46 -12.76 14.19 2.06
N ASP A 47 -11.45 14.23 2.27
CA ASP A 47 -10.83 15.08 3.29
C ASP A 47 -10.41 16.42 2.68
N SER A 48 -11.19 17.46 2.99
CA SER A 48 -10.97 18.82 2.49
C SER A 48 -9.65 19.43 2.98
N GLU A 49 -9.17 19.08 4.17
CA GLU A 49 -7.90 19.59 4.69
C GLU A 49 -6.73 19.04 3.89
N LYS A 50 -6.80 17.75 3.53
CA LYS A 50 -5.79 17.10 2.70
C LYS A 50 -5.75 17.70 1.29
N ILE A 51 -6.91 18.04 0.72
CA ILE A 51 -6.99 18.73 -0.57
C ILE A 51 -6.39 20.13 -0.46
N ALA A 52 -6.79 20.91 0.54
CA ALA A 52 -6.28 22.27 0.75
C ALA A 52 -4.74 22.31 0.87
N LYS A 53 -4.16 21.39 1.67
CA LYS A 53 -2.70 21.23 1.79
C LYS A 53 -2.04 20.89 0.45
N SER A 54 -2.67 20.02 -0.35
CA SER A 54 -2.13 19.61 -1.65
C SER A 54 -2.17 20.74 -2.68
N MET A 55 -3.24 21.54 -2.69
CA MET A 55 -3.41 22.71 -3.55
C MET A 55 -2.44 23.84 -3.20
N LEU A 56 -2.23 24.11 -1.92
CA LEU A 56 -1.27 25.11 -1.45
C LEU A 56 0.17 24.74 -1.83
N ASN A 57 0.57 23.47 -1.67
CA ASN A 57 1.91 23.01 -2.05
C ASN A 57 2.17 23.00 -3.57
N HIS A 58 1.13 22.99 -4.42
CA HIS A 58 1.28 23.09 -5.89
C HIS A 58 1.39 24.54 -6.38
N GLY A 59 1.08 25.53 -5.55
CA GLY A 59 1.17 26.95 -5.89
C GLY A 59 2.56 27.57 -5.72
N GLU A 60 3.52 26.83 -5.14
CA GLU A 60 4.89 27.30 -4.85
C GLU A 60 5.96 26.62 -5.72
N SER A 61 5.64 26.23 -6.96
CA SER A 61 6.60 25.69 -7.95
C SER A 61 6.63 26.50 -9.23
#